data_AF-A0A939JFA3-F1
#
_entry.id   AF-A0A939JFA3-F1
#
_cell.length_a   1.000
_cell.length_b   1.000
_cell.length_c   1.000
_cell.angle_alpha   90.00
_cell.angle_beta   90.00
_cell.angle_gamma   90.00
#
_symmetry.space_group_name_H-M   'P 1'
#
loop_
_entity.id
_entity.type
_entity.pdbx_description
1 polymer ?
#
loop_
_entity_poly.entity_id
_entity_poly.type
_entity_poly.pdbx_seq_one_letter_code
_entity_poly.pdbx_strand_id
1 'polypeptide(L)'
;MADDIDAPTKGPNAWGQAVAAVLLICALSVGLWAFGETASSNRDPSPAACSGGEPQKASGESGKAPRRVSGAQLCKALNRSDLAELLGTPGEMAKTAGGSGGSVKLAGGKEIATPSARVEFATYTVNLSATYDRLPVAGSAALLGDGAQRRKFLGRPAVFYSNRTISIRFRLDGSDTDSGPGVPARALVVAPDAKDSGGSLEVTLWRTDGGLPDDAALLRIAEKVLPTIPGWAAAG
;
A
#
# COMPACT_ATOMS: atom_id res chain seq x y z
N MET A 1 -56.96 51.88 -31.19
CA MET A 1 -58.11 51.93 -30.28
C MET A 1 -57.93 50.83 -29.26
N ALA A 2 -58.18 51.17 -27.99
CA ALA A 2 -58.38 50.31 -26.82
C ALA A 2 -57.20 49.44 -26.32
N ASP A 3 -56.69 49.88 -25.17
CA ASP A 3 -56.09 49.07 -24.12
C ASP A 3 -56.99 47.90 -23.69
N ASP A 4 -56.38 46.82 -23.21
CA ASP A 4 -56.93 46.08 -22.08
C ASP A 4 -55.84 45.95 -21.00
N ILE A 5 -56.23 46.35 -19.79
CA ILE A 5 -55.46 46.28 -18.55
C ILE A 5 -55.76 44.92 -17.91
N ASP A 6 -54.72 44.14 -17.62
CA ASP A 6 -54.82 43.04 -16.66
C ASP A 6 -53.73 43.16 -15.59
N ALA A 7 -54.12 42.98 -14.33
CA ALA A 7 -53.35 43.33 -13.15
C ALA A 7 -52.21 42.33 -12.85
N PRO A 8 -51.05 42.77 -12.31
CA PRO A 8 -49.93 41.87 -12.07
C PRO A 8 -50.14 41.05 -10.79
N THR A 9 -50.20 39.73 -10.94
CA THR A 9 -50.03 38.78 -9.84
C THR A 9 -48.54 38.70 -9.45
N LYS A 10 -48.27 38.84 -8.15
CA LYS A 10 -46.94 38.91 -7.56
C LYS A 10 -46.22 37.54 -7.65
N GLY A 11 -45.26 37.42 -8.56
CA GLY A 11 -44.35 36.28 -8.67
C GLY A 11 -43.15 36.38 -7.71
N PRO A 12 -42.56 35.23 -7.30
CA PRO A 12 -41.49 35.17 -6.31
C PRO A 12 -40.20 35.86 -6.78
N ASN A 13 -39.65 36.67 -5.88
CA ASN A 13 -38.60 37.64 -6.18
C ASN A 13 -37.25 36.92 -6.37
N ALA A 14 -36.83 36.73 -7.63
CA ALA A 14 -35.53 36.17 -8.01
C ALA A 14 -34.33 36.84 -7.31
N TRP A 15 -34.50 38.08 -6.85
CA TRP A 15 -33.47 38.83 -6.13
C TRP A 15 -33.15 38.28 -4.74
N GLY A 16 -34.09 37.62 -4.06
CA GLY A 16 -33.87 37.05 -2.72
C GLY A 16 -32.97 35.81 -2.73
N GLN A 17 -33.03 35.01 -3.81
CA GLN A 17 -32.19 33.81 -3.95
C GLN A 17 -30.73 34.15 -4.26
N ALA A 18 -30.47 35.23 -5.01
CA ALA A 18 -29.11 35.64 -5.33
C ALA A 18 -28.33 36.08 -4.07
N VAL A 19 -28.98 36.78 -3.15
CA VAL A 19 -28.34 37.26 -1.91
C VAL A 19 -28.02 36.10 -0.96
N ALA A 20 -28.91 35.11 -0.85
CA ALA A 20 -28.68 33.94 -0.01
C ALA A 20 -27.49 33.10 -0.51
N ALA A 21 -27.34 32.93 -1.84
CA ALA A 21 -26.24 32.18 -2.42
C ALA A 21 -24.87 32.84 -2.16
N VAL A 22 -24.78 34.17 -2.28
CA VAL A 22 -23.53 34.91 -2.06
C VAL A 22 -23.10 34.86 -0.58
N LEU A 23 -24.05 34.97 0.35
CA LEU A 23 -23.74 34.85 1.79
C LEU A 23 -23.21 33.46 2.16
N LEU A 24 -23.78 32.41 1.55
CA LEU A 24 -23.31 31.03 1.74
C LEU A 24 -21.90 30.82 1.20
N ILE A 25 -21.59 31.36 0.02
CA ILE A 25 -20.24 31.27 -0.57
C ILE A 25 -19.22 32.02 0.28
N CYS A 26 -19.53 33.24 0.74
CA CYS A 26 -18.62 33.98 1.63
C CYS A 26 -18.38 33.25 2.97
N ALA A 27 -19.44 32.69 3.59
CA ALA A 27 -19.30 31.94 4.84
C ALA A 27 -18.46 30.67 4.66
N LEU A 28 -18.65 29.94 3.56
CA LEU A 28 -17.85 28.76 3.24
C LEU A 28 -16.39 29.12 2.95
N SER A 29 -16.15 30.25 2.29
CA SER A 29 -14.79 30.70 1.95
C SER A 29 -13.98 31.07 3.21
N VAL A 30 -14.61 31.76 4.17
CA VAL A 30 -13.98 32.13 5.45
C VAL A 30 -13.78 30.90 6.35
N GLY A 31 -14.76 29.99 6.39
CA GLY A 31 -14.64 28.73 7.14
C GLY A 31 -13.49 27.85 6.63
N LEU A 32 -13.27 27.81 5.31
CA LEU A 32 -12.18 27.05 4.70
C LEU A 32 -10.81 27.67 4.95
N TRP A 33 -10.72 29.01 4.98
CA TRP A 33 -9.47 29.72 5.24
C TRP A 33 -9.01 29.55 6.70
N ALA A 34 -9.93 29.63 7.67
CA ALA A 34 -9.64 29.41 9.09
C ALA A 34 -9.23 27.96 9.41
N PHE A 35 -9.72 26.98 8.64
CA PHE A 35 -9.27 25.58 8.73
C PHE A 35 -7.90 25.34 8.08
N GLY A 36 -7.51 26.17 7.10
CA GLY A 36 -6.21 26.09 6.42
C GLY A 36 -5.04 26.57 7.29
N GLU A 37 -5.24 27.60 8.11
CA GLU A 37 -4.17 28.16 8.95
C GLU A 37 -3.79 27.29 10.16
N THR A 38 -4.68 26.39 10.62
CA THR A 38 -4.36 25.45 11.71
C THR A 38 -3.51 24.24 11.26
N ALA A 39 -3.24 24.11 9.96
CA ALA A 39 -2.41 23.02 9.41
C ALA A 39 -0.93 23.39 9.20
N SER A 40 -0.53 24.64 9.42
CA SER A 40 0.87 25.07 9.21
C SER A 40 1.68 25.00 10.50
N SER A 41 1.90 23.80 11.01
CA SER A 41 3.05 23.56 11.90
C SER A 41 4.27 23.32 11.04
N ASN A 42 5.19 24.28 11.01
CA ASN A 42 6.59 24.09 10.58
C ASN A 42 7.21 22.98 11.44
N ARG A 43 7.08 21.74 10.99
CA ARG A 43 7.95 20.63 11.36
C ARG A 43 8.73 20.31 10.11
N ASP A 44 10.04 20.18 10.25
CA ASP A 44 10.84 19.50 9.24
C ASP A 44 10.10 18.21 8.83
N PRO A 45 9.99 17.90 7.53
CA PRO A 45 9.24 16.73 7.08
C PRO A 45 9.86 15.47 7.68
N SER A 46 9.24 14.95 8.74
CA SER A 46 9.60 13.66 9.32
C SER A 46 9.19 12.55 8.35
N PRO A 47 9.99 11.48 8.20
CA PRO A 47 9.60 10.31 7.43
C PRO A 47 8.22 9.81 7.83
N ALA A 48 7.44 9.32 6.88
CA ALA A 48 6.11 8.76 7.14
C ALA A 48 6.20 7.70 8.24
N ALA A 49 5.44 7.89 9.33
CA ALA A 49 5.34 6.90 10.38
C ALA A 49 4.49 5.73 9.89
N CYS A 50 4.79 4.52 10.36
CA CYS A 50 3.97 3.34 10.08
C CYS A 50 2.58 3.53 10.67
N SER A 51 1.60 3.83 9.82
CA SER A 51 0.20 3.76 10.22
C SER A 51 -0.20 2.29 10.31
N GLY A 52 -0.61 1.86 11.50
CA GLY A 52 -1.15 0.53 11.69
C GLY A 52 -2.59 0.48 11.21
N GLY A 53 -2.90 -0.37 10.24
CA GLY A 53 -4.28 -0.84 10.08
C GLY A 53 -4.77 -1.50 11.37
N GLU A 54 -6.10 -1.57 11.55
CA GLU A 54 -6.73 -2.04 12.78
C GLU A 54 -6.02 -3.28 13.37
N PRO A 55 -5.71 -3.26 14.68
CA PRO A 55 -5.09 -4.40 15.33
C PRO A 55 -6.00 -5.62 15.14
N GLN A 56 -5.51 -6.58 14.37
CA GLN A 56 -6.18 -7.86 14.19
C GLN A 56 -6.40 -8.44 15.59
N LYS A 57 -7.66 -8.73 15.96
CA LYS A 57 -7.96 -9.43 17.21
C LYS A 57 -7.07 -10.66 17.25
N ALA A 58 -6.19 -10.72 18.23
CA ALA A 58 -5.34 -11.87 18.46
C ALA A 58 -6.26 -13.07 18.72
N SER A 59 -6.58 -13.84 17.67
CA SER A 59 -7.18 -15.15 17.79
C SER A 59 -6.07 -16.11 18.21
N GLY A 60 -5.69 -16.00 19.47
CA GLY A 60 -4.66 -16.81 20.08
C GLY A 60 -4.88 -16.85 21.57
N GLU A 61 -5.73 -17.78 22.02
CA GLU A 61 -5.53 -18.42 23.31
C GLU A 61 -4.05 -18.81 23.44
N SER A 62 -3.46 -18.49 24.59
CA SER A 62 -2.08 -18.83 24.92
C SER A 62 -1.85 -20.33 24.71
N GLY A 63 -1.11 -20.71 23.66
CA GLY A 63 -0.52 -22.05 23.62
C GLY A 63 -0.15 -22.71 22.28
N LYS A 64 -0.71 -22.37 21.10
CA LYS A 64 -0.56 -23.32 19.95
C LYS A 64 -0.38 -22.82 18.51
N ALA A 65 -0.15 -21.53 18.23
CA ALA A 65 0.21 -21.09 16.87
C ALA A 65 1.60 -20.44 16.83
N PRO A 66 2.45 -20.75 15.82
CA PRO A 66 3.66 -19.97 15.59
C PRO A 66 3.26 -18.50 15.41
N ARG A 67 3.98 -17.61 16.10
CA ARG A 67 3.64 -16.19 16.21
C ARG A 67 3.69 -15.55 14.82
N ARG A 68 2.53 -15.33 14.21
CA ARG A 68 2.42 -14.65 12.91
C ARG A 68 2.86 -13.21 13.05
N VAL A 69 3.63 -12.71 12.09
CA VAL A 69 3.99 -11.29 12.04
C VAL A 69 2.78 -10.46 11.61
N SER A 70 2.60 -9.30 12.24
CA SER A 70 1.56 -8.35 11.88
C SER A 70 2.03 -7.37 10.80
N GLY A 71 1.09 -6.72 10.10
CA GLY A 71 1.42 -5.66 9.14
C GLY A 71 2.24 -4.52 9.76
N ALA A 72 1.97 -4.16 11.01
CA ALA A 72 2.74 -3.14 11.73
C ALA A 72 4.20 -3.58 11.96
N GLN A 73 4.44 -4.86 12.27
CA GLN A 73 5.79 -5.40 12.40
C GLN A 73 6.52 -5.42 11.06
N LEU A 74 5.82 -5.80 9.98
CA LEU A 74 6.37 -5.72 8.62
C LEU A 74 6.70 -4.27 8.22
N CYS A 75 5.83 -3.31 8.55
CA CYS A 75 6.08 -1.91 8.26
C CYS A 75 7.29 -1.39 9.03
N LYS A 76 7.41 -1.74 10.31
CA LYS A 76 8.59 -1.38 11.10
C LYS A 76 9.89 -1.96 10.52
N ALA A 77 9.84 -3.19 10.00
CA ALA A 77 11.00 -3.82 9.35
C ALA A 77 11.35 -3.15 8.00
N LEU A 78 10.33 -2.74 7.23
CA LEU A 78 10.50 -2.17 5.90
C LEU A 78 10.85 -0.67 5.94
N ASN A 79 10.17 0.13 6.76
CA ASN A 79 10.30 1.59 6.85
C ASN A 79 11.56 2.01 7.63
N ARG A 80 12.72 1.65 7.08
CA ARG A 80 14.03 1.99 7.61
C ARG A 80 14.49 3.35 7.10
N SER A 81 15.31 4.03 7.88
CA SER A 81 15.89 5.34 7.51
C SER A 81 16.84 5.27 6.31
N ASP A 82 17.49 4.14 6.08
CA ASP A 82 18.42 3.91 4.97
C ASP A 82 17.74 3.39 3.69
N LEU A 83 16.41 3.23 3.69
CA LEU A 83 15.70 2.61 2.56
C LEU A 83 15.88 3.39 1.25
N ALA A 84 15.87 4.72 1.31
CA ALA A 84 16.10 5.58 0.15
C ALA A 84 17.51 5.39 -0.45
N GLU A 85 18.52 5.21 0.39
CA GLU A 85 19.89 4.92 -0.05
C GLU A 85 19.98 3.55 -0.72
N LEU A 86 19.30 2.53 -0.18
CA LEU A 86 19.25 1.18 -0.76
C LEU A 86 18.60 1.17 -2.14
N LEU A 87 17.60 2.03 -2.35
CA LEU A 87 16.91 2.28 -3.61
C LEU A 87 17.75 3.06 -4.63
N GLY A 88 18.89 3.63 -4.22
CA GLY A 88 19.72 4.48 -5.07
C GLY A 88 19.15 5.89 -5.25
N THR A 89 18.26 6.32 -4.36
CA THR A 89 17.66 7.66 -4.36
C THR A 89 17.94 8.38 -3.03
N PRO A 90 19.23 8.59 -2.69
CA PRO A 90 19.61 9.22 -1.44
C PRO A 90 18.96 10.61 -1.31
N GLY A 91 18.40 10.89 -0.13
CA GLY A 91 17.69 12.14 0.16
C GLY A 91 16.19 12.12 -0.15
N GLU A 92 15.67 11.09 -0.82
CA GLU A 92 14.22 10.91 -0.90
C GLU A 92 13.62 10.54 0.47
N MET A 93 12.47 11.11 0.77
CA MET A 93 11.70 10.78 1.98
C MET A 93 10.47 9.96 1.61
N ALA A 94 10.15 8.97 2.45
CA ALA A 94 8.93 8.21 2.32
C ALA A 94 7.71 9.14 2.48
N LYS A 95 6.87 9.17 1.44
CA LYS A 95 5.59 9.89 1.43
C LYS A 95 4.56 9.21 2.29
N THR A 96 4.51 7.88 2.22
CA THR A 96 3.59 7.05 3.00
C THR A 96 4.32 5.80 3.49
N ALA A 97 3.93 5.34 4.67
CA ALA A 97 4.36 4.06 5.22
C ALA A 97 3.21 3.46 6.01
N GLY A 98 2.85 2.21 5.73
CA GLY A 98 1.69 1.59 6.35
C GLY A 98 1.78 0.07 6.39
N GLY A 99 1.18 -0.51 7.42
CA GLY A 99 1.02 -1.95 7.58
C GLY A 99 -0.45 -2.36 7.54
N SER A 100 -0.74 -3.50 6.92
CA SER A 100 -2.09 -4.08 6.88
C SER A 100 -2.11 -5.52 7.40
N GLY A 101 -3.22 -5.90 8.06
CA GLY A 101 -3.47 -7.26 8.53
C GLY A 101 -4.30 -8.08 7.54
N GLY A 102 -4.11 -7.89 6.23
CA GLY A 102 -4.96 -8.49 5.20
C GLY A 102 -5.06 -10.01 5.24
N SER A 103 -6.02 -10.55 4.50
CA SER A 103 -6.25 -11.98 4.37
C SER A 103 -6.91 -12.35 3.05
N VAL A 104 -6.74 -13.60 2.64
CA VAL A 104 -7.31 -14.17 1.41
C VAL A 104 -8.25 -15.32 1.79
N LYS A 105 -9.47 -15.31 1.25
CA LYS A 105 -10.43 -16.41 1.39
C LYS A 105 -10.29 -17.38 0.22
N LEU A 106 -10.16 -18.66 0.55
CA LEU A 106 -10.06 -19.75 -0.43
C LEU A 106 -11.45 -20.29 -0.77
N ALA A 107 -11.52 -20.98 -1.91
CA ALA A 107 -12.65 -21.85 -2.23
C ALA A 107 -12.85 -22.85 -1.07
N GLY A 108 -14.01 -22.79 -0.41
CA GLY A 108 -14.28 -23.51 0.85
C GLY A 108 -14.30 -22.65 2.11
N GLY A 109 -14.17 -21.33 1.99
CA GLY A 109 -14.37 -20.37 3.09
C GLY A 109 -13.22 -20.26 4.09
N LYS A 110 -12.16 -21.07 3.93
CA LYS A 110 -10.94 -20.97 4.75
C LYS A 110 -10.21 -19.66 4.43
N GLU A 111 -9.79 -18.96 5.47
CA GLU A 111 -9.07 -17.70 5.37
C GLU A 111 -7.58 -17.89 5.68
N ILE A 112 -6.70 -17.34 4.85
CA ILE A 112 -5.25 -17.31 5.05
C ILE A 112 -4.85 -15.87 5.31
N ALA A 113 -4.19 -15.63 6.44
CA ALA A 113 -3.64 -14.31 6.74
C ALA A 113 -2.52 -13.98 5.74
N THR A 114 -2.55 -12.76 5.22
CA THR A 114 -1.57 -12.21 4.29
C THR A 114 -1.20 -10.78 4.72
N PRO A 115 -0.59 -10.62 5.90
CA PRO A 115 -0.17 -9.31 6.38
C PRO A 115 0.83 -8.71 5.40
N SER A 116 0.79 -7.39 5.27
CA SER A 116 1.68 -6.66 4.38
C SER A 116 2.08 -5.32 4.95
N ALA A 117 3.11 -4.74 4.37
CA ALA A 117 3.51 -3.37 4.57
C ALA A 117 3.98 -2.76 3.26
N ARG A 118 3.75 -1.46 3.14
CA ARG A 118 4.14 -0.67 1.98
C ARG A 118 4.78 0.62 2.42
N VAL A 119 5.85 0.99 1.72
CA VAL A 119 6.50 2.31 1.85
C VAL A 119 6.59 2.91 0.45
N GLU A 120 6.05 4.12 0.30
CA GLU A 120 6.00 4.83 -0.97
C GLU A 120 6.92 6.04 -0.92
N PHE A 121 7.81 6.14 -1.90
CA PHE A 121 8.64 7.30 -2.18
C PHE A 121 8.10 8.06 -3.39
N ALA A 122 8.81 9.10 -3.83
CA ALA A 122 8.41 9.79 -5.05
C ALA A 122 8.62 8.91 -6.28
N THR A 123 9.75 8.19 -6.32
CA THR A 123 10.20 7.43 -7.50
C THR A 123 9.92 5.93 -7.42
N TYR A 124 9.84 5.38 -6.20
CA TYR A 124 9.68 3.96 -5.97
C TYR A 124 8.56 3.65 -4.99
N THR A 125 8.05 2.43 -5.07
CA THR A 125 7.27 1.82 -4.00
C THR A 125 7.86 0.46 -3.67
N VAL A 126 7.99 0.20 -2.37
CA VAL A 126 8.44 -1.09 -1.84
C VAL A 126 7.30 -1.72 -1.05
N ASN A 127 7.06 -2.99 -1.29
CA ASN A 127 6.06 -3.78 -0.58
C ASN A 127 6.71 -5.01 0.03
N LEU A 128 6.32 -5.33 1.27
CA LEU A 128 6.72 -6.52 1.99
C LEU A 128 5.46 -7.25 2.45
N SER A 129 5.29 -8.51 2.09
CA SER A 129 4.16 -9.33 2.53
C SER A 129 4.62 -10.66 3.10
N ALA A 130 3.78 -11.28 3.91
CA ALA A 130 3.94 -12.65 4.36
C ALA A 130 2.70 -13.48 4.05
N THR A 131 2.87 -14.76 3.73
CA THR A 131 1.76 -15.73 3.61
C THR A 131 1.97 -16.93 4.53
N TYR A 132 0.88 -17.58 4.94
CA TYR A 132 0.89 -18.74 5.85
C TYR A 132 0.09 -19.91 5.27
N ASP A 133 0.23 -20.14 3.97
CA ASP A 133 -0.49 -21.13 3.18
C ASP A 133 0.07 -22.56 3.29
N ARG A 134 1.20 -22.73 3.99
CA ARG A 134 1.95 -24.00 4.13
C ARG A 134 2.52 -24.53 2.82
N LEU A 135 2.60 -23.69 1.79
CA LEU A 135 3.19 -24.04 0.50
C LEU A 135 4.69 -23.74 0.53
N PRO A 136 5.57 -24.70 0.17
CA PRO A 136 7.00 -24.46 0.04
C PRO A 136 7.34 -23.52 -1.11
N VAL A 137 8.33 -22.65 -0.92
CA VAL A 137 8.81 -21.68 -1.91
C VAL A 137 9.60 -22.37 -3.03
N ALA A 138 10.33 -23.44 -2.77
CA ALA A 138 11.12 -24.12 -3.81
C ALA A 138 10.25 -24.61 -4.99
N GLY A 139 8.99 -24.97 -4.70
CA GLY A 139 8.02 -25.41 -5.70
C GLY A 139 7.33 -24.29 -6.48
N SER A 140 7.35 -23.05 -5.98
CA SER A 140 6.51 -21.96 -6.52
C SER A 140 6.99 -21.43 -7.87
N ALA A 141 8.26 -21.60 -8.24
CA ALA A 141 8.79 -21.08 -9.50
C ALA A 141 8.04 -21.60 -10.74
N ALA A 142 7.52 -22.83 -10.70
CA ALA A 142 6.75 -23.39 -11.82
C ALA A 142 5.40 -22.68 -12.03
N LEU A 143 4.88 -22.00 -11.01
CA LEU A 143 3.62 -21.26 -11.04
C LEU A 143 3.83 -19.78 -11.40
N LEU A 144 5.06 -19.28 -11.33
CA LEU A 144 5.40 -17.87 -11.51
C LEU A 144 5.86 -17.53 -12.94
N GLY A 145 5.83 -18.51 -13.85
CA GLY A 145 6.12 -18.35 -15.28
C GLY A 145 7.60 -18.50 -15.66
N ASP A 146 7.87 -18.46 -16.97
CA ASP A 146 9.17 -18.82 -17.57
C ASP A 146 10.36 -17.94 -17.14
N GLY A 147 10.09 -16.76 -16.59
CA GLY A 147 11.11 -15.84 -16.07
C GLY A 147 11.48 -16.04 -14.59
N ALA A 148 10.84 -16.99 -13.90
CA ALA A 148 11.07 -17.23 -12.49
C ALA A 148 12.36 -18.02 -12.23
N GLN A 149 13.26 -17.42 -11.44
CA GLN A 149 14.57 -17.98 -11.13
C GLN A 149 14.60 -18.51 -9.70
N ARG A 150 14.73 -19.83 -9.56
CA ARG A 150 15.02 -20.45 -8.27
C ARG A 150 16.44 -20.11 -7.83
N ARG A 151 16.60 -19.74 -6.57
CA ARG A 151 17.91 -19.49 -5.96
C ARG A 151 17.87 -19.69 -4.45
N LYS A 152 19.03 -19.58 -3.81
CA LYS A 152 19.09 -19.39 -2.36
C LYS A 152 19.26 -17.91 -2.05
N PHE A 153 18.59 -17.45 -0.99
CA PHE A 153 18.77 -16.11 -0.45
C PHE A 153 18.90 -16.20 1.07
N LEU A 154 20.00 -15.68 1.62
CA LEU A 154 20.33 -15.80 3.05
C LEU A 154 20.19 -17.24 3.59
N GLY A 155 20.69 -18.21 2.81
CA GLY A 155 20.64 -19.63 3.16
C GLY A 155 19.29 -20.32 2.96
N ARG A 156 18.25 -19.61 2.50
CA ARG A 156 16.88 -20.12 2.36
C ARG A 156 16.46 -20.28 0.91
N PRO A 157 15.54 -21.21 0.59
CA PRO A 157 14.92 -21.27 -0.72
C PRO A 157 14.24 -19.95 -1.08
N ALA A 158 14.46 -19.51 -2.31
CA ALA A 158 13.91 -18.27 -2.81
C ALA A 158 13.62 -18.36 -4.31
N VAL A 159 12.65 -17.57 -4.75
CA VAL A 159 12.33 -17.40 -6.18
C VAL A 159 12.33 -15.92 -6.50
N PHE A 160 13.02 -15.58 -7.58
CA PHE A 160 13.11 -14.24 -8.11
C PHE A 160 12.38 -14.16 -9.44
N TYR A 161 11.49 -13.19 -9.61
CA TYR A 161 10.69 -13.11 -10.84
C TYR A 161 10.29 -11.66 -11.15
N SER A 162 9.81 -11.49 -12.38
CA SER A 162 9.20 -10.25 -12.85
C SER A 162 7.69 -10.37 -12.81
N ASN A 163 7.02 -9.33 -12.35
CA ASN A 163 5.57 -9.23 -12.32
C ASN A 163 5.11 -7.86 -12.86
N ARG A 164 3.81 -7.60 -12.82
CA ARG A 164 3.23 -6.26 -13.00
C ARG A 164 2.31 -5.95 -11.83
N THR A 165 2.26 -4.67 -11.44
CA THR A 165 1.21 -4.20 -10.52
C THR A 165 -0.15 -4.25 -11.22
N ILE A 166 -1.23 -3.95 -10.51
CA ILE A 166 -2.57 -3.83 -11.09
C ILE A 166 -2.91 -2.34 -11.17
N SER A 167 -3.29 -1.88 -12.36
CA SER A 167 -3.85 -0.55 -12.56
C SER A 167 -5.36 -0.61 -12.36
N ILE A 168 -5.91 0.30 -11.56
CA ILE A 168 -7.35 0.45 -11.34
C ILE A 168 -7.73 1.88 -11.70
N ARG A 169 -8.69 2.04 -12.60
CA ARG A 169 -9.20 3.32 -13.08
C ARG A 169 -10.66 3.48 -12.64
N PHE A 170 -10.86 4.40 -11.71
CA PHE A 170 -12.20 4.78 -11.25
C PHE A 170 -12.73 5.90 -12.13
N ARG A 171 -13.90 5.69 -12.72
CA ARG A 171 -14.60 6.76 -13.45
C ARG A 171 -15.52 7.49 -12.46
N LEU A 172 -15.41 8.82 -12.40
CA LEU A 172 -16.21 9.66 -11.51
C LEU A 172 -17.65 9.86 -12.00
N ASP A 173 -17.99 9.33 -13.16
CA ASP A 173 -19.34 9.34 -13.76
C ASP A 173 -20.23 8.19 -13.25
N GLY A 174 -19.73 7.39 -12.30
CA GLY A 174 -20.48 6.26 -11.71
C GLY A 174 -20.54 5.01 -12.60
N SER A 175 -19.81 4.99 -13.73
CA SER A 175 -19.67 3.79 -14.55
C SER A 175 -18.66 2.79 -14.00
N ASP A 176 -18.59 1.61 -14.62
CA ASP A 176 -17.78 0.49 -14.16
C ASP A 176 -16.30 0.86 -13.98
N THR A 177 -15.69 0.28 -12.94
CA THR A 177 -14.25 0.40 -12.68
C THR A 177 -13.47 -0.45 -13.66
N ASP A 178 -12.55 0.16 -14.39
CA ASP A 178 -11.65 -0.54 -15.30
C ASP A 178 -10.39 -1.01 -14.55
N SER A 179 -9.95 -2.23 -14.82
CA SER A 179 -8.72 -2.77 -14.23
C SER A 179 -7.88 -3.48 -15.27
N GLY A 180 -6.56 -3.34 -15.18
CA GLY A 180 -5.64 -3.93 -16.14
C GLY A 180 -4.21 -4.02 -15.61
N PRO A 181 -3.28 -4.50 -16.45
CA PRO A 181 -1.88 -4.56 -16.08
C PRO A 181 -1.34 -3.16 -15.74
N GLY A 182 -0.72 -3.05 -14.58
CA GLY A 182 -0.01 -1.87 -14.12
C GLY A 182 1.47 -1.88 -14.53
N VAL A 183 2.28 -1.19 -13.75
CA VAL A 183 3.71 -1.00 -14.01
C VAL A 183 4.52 -2.28 -13.78
N PRO A 184 5.65 -2.47 -14.48
CA PRO A 184 6.58 -3.56 -14.18
C PRO A 184 7.04 -3.55 -12.72
N ALA A 185 7.12 -4.73 -12.14
CA ALA A 185 7.59 -4.95 -10.77
C ALA A 185 8.62 -6.08 -10.74
N ARG A 186 9.58 -6.00 -9.82
CA ARG A 186 10.49 -7.10 -9.48
C ARG A 186 10.10 -7.65 -8.12
N ALA A 187 10.13 -8.96 -7.99
CA ALA A 187 9.72 -9.65 -6.77
C ALA A 187 10.75 -10.70 -6.36
N LEU A 188 10.95 -10.80 -5.04
CA LEU A 188 11.72 -11.85 -4.40
C LEU A 188 10.85 -12.51 -3.33
N VAL A 189 10.52 -13.78 -3.55
CA VAL A 189 9.83 -14.63 -2.58
C VAL A 189 10.86 -15.50 -1.87
N VAL A 190 10.84 -15.53 -0.54
CA VAL A 190 11.80 -16.27 0.29
C VAL A 190 11.07 -17.11 1.33
N ALA A 191 11.59 -18.31 1.56
CA ALA A 191 11.09 -19.20 2.59
C ALA A 191 11.32 -18.62 4.01
N PRO A 192 10.32 -18.67 4.91
CA PRO A 192 10.45 -18.20 6.30
C PRO A 192 11.43 -19.01 7.15
N ASP A 193 11.87 -20.18 6.69
CA ASP A 193 12.92 -21.00 7.30
C ASP A 193 13.73 -21.76 6.23
N ALA A 194 14.91 -22.26 6.61
CA ALA A 194 15.80 -22.97 5.69
C ALA A 194 15.29 -24.35 5.26
N LYS A 195 14.32 -24.93 5.99
CA LYS A 195 13.70 -26.23 5.67
C LYS A 195 12.54 -26.09 4.69
N ASP A 196 12.17 -24.86 4.33
CA ASP A 196 11.03 -24.56 3.46
C ASP A 196 9.71 -25.14 4.00
N SER A 197 9.48 -24.98 5.31
CA SER A 197 8.34 -25.62 5.99
C SER A 197 6.96 -25.09 5.56
N GLY A 198 6.95 -24.02 4.75
CA GLY A 198 5.79 -23.49 4.06
C GLY A 198 5.44 -22.05 4.43
N GLY A 199 4.63 -21.40 3.58
CA GLY A 199 4.43 -19.96 3.63
C GLY A 199 5.60 -19.23 3.00
N SER A 200 5.50 -17.90 2.92
CA SER A 200 6.54 -17.10 2.26
C SER A 200 6.62 -15.69 2.80
N LEU A 201 7.78 -15.05 2.56
CA LEU A 201 7.99 -13.62 2.66
C LEU A 201 8.29 -13.10 1.26
N GLU A 202 7.55 -12.11 0.78
CA GLU A 202 7.75 -11.51 -0.53
C GLU A 202 8.13 -10.03 -0.38
N VAL A 203 9.24 -9.66 -1.01
CA VAL A 203 9.61 -8.26 -1.22
C VAL A 203 9.37 -7.93 -2.69
N THR A 204 8.57 -6.90 -2.94
CA THR A 204 8.24 -6.42 -4.29
C THR A 204 8.66 -4.97 -4.42
N LEU A 205 9.27 -4.63 -5.56
CA LEU A 205 9.72 -3.28 -5.90
C LEU A 205 9.14 -2.88 -7.25
N TRP A 206 8.62 -1.66 -7.37
CA TRP A 206 8.26 -1.07 -8.65
C TRP A 206 8.56 0.43 -8.67
N ARG A 207 8.70 0.98 -9.87
CA ARG A 207 8.91 2.42 -10.09
C ARG A 207 7.60 3.11 -10.39
N THR A 208 7.45 4.32 -9.87
CA THR A 208 6.29 5.19 -10.14
C THR A 208 6.23 5.60 -11.61
N ASP A 209 7.38 5.72 -12.28
CA ASP A 209 7.49 6.10 -13.69
C ASP A 209 7.28 4.94 -14.68
N GLY A 210 7.03 3.73 -14.19
CA GLY A 210 6.84 2.54 -15.02
C GLY A 210 8.11 1.91 -15.59
N GLY A 211 9.29 2.44 -15.25
CA GLY A 211 10.56 1.83 -15.60
C GLY A 211 10.76 0.48 -14.90
N LEU A 212 11.62 -0.38 -15.45
CA LEU A 212 12.00 -1.62 -14.79
C LEU A 212 12.91 -1.32 -13.58
N PRO A 213 12.57 -1.79 -12.37
CA PRO A 213 13.43 -1.62 -11.20
C PRO A 213 14.76 -2.38 -11.32
N ASP A 214 15.80 -1.86 -10.65
CA ASP A 214 17.08 -2.54 -10.51
C ASP A 214 16.95 -3.79 -9.62
N ASP A 215 17.33 -4.94 -10.17
CA ASP A 215 17.34 -6.21 -9.46
C ASP A 215 18.25 -6.16 -8.24
N ALA A 216 19.42 -5.52 -8.34
CA ALA A 216 20.37 -5.43 -7.25
C ALA A 216 19.84 -4.57 -6.09
N ALA A 217 19.09 -3.50 -6.36
CA ALA A 217 18.41 -2.71 -5.34
C ALA A 217 17.42 -3.58 -4.54
N LEU A 218 16.60 -4.38 -5.21
CA LEU A 218 15.68 -5.30 -4.55
C LEU A 218 16.43 -6.30 -3.65
N LEU A 219 17.59 -6.82 -4.08
CA LEU A 219 18.38 -7.76 -3.26
C LEU A 219 18.94 -7.09 -2.01
N ARG A 220 19.51 -5.89 -2.15
CA ARG A 220 20.06 -5.13 -1.02
C ARG A 220 18.98 -4.81 0.01
N ILE A 221 17.78 -4.41 -0.44
CA ILE A 221 16.64 -4.16 0.43
C ILE A 221 16.25 -5.43 1.17
N ALA A 222 16.03 -6.53 0.45
CA ALA A 222 15.65 -7.80 1.06
C ALA A 222 16.70 -8.29 2.08
N GLU A 223 17.98 -8.11 1.78
CA GLU A 223 19.09 -8.50 2.67
C GLU A 223 19.06 -7.72 3.99
N LYS A 224 18.71 -6.43 3.95
CA LYS A 224 18.64 -5.58 5.16
C LYS A 224 17.31 -5.66 5.89
N VAL A 225 16.22 -5.96 5.18
CA VAL A 225 14.86 -5.95 5.74
C VAL A 225 14.51 -7.32 6.33
N LEU A 226 14.68 -8.40 5.59
CA LEU A 226 14.20 -9.74 6.00
C LEU A 226 14.77 -10.18 7.36
N PRO A 227 16.06 -9.99 7.68
CA PRO A 227 16.61 -10.38 8.98
C PRO A 227 16.04 -9.61 10.18
N THR A 228 15.38 -8.47 9.96
CA THR A 228 14.79 -7.67 11.04
C THR A 228 13.35 -8.08 11.36
N ILE A 229 12.78 -8.98 10.55
CA ILE A 229 11.42 -9.47 10.75
C ILE A 229 11.38 -10.40 11.98
N PRO A 230 10.45 -10.20 12.93
CA PRO A 230 10.31 -11.08 14.08
C PRO A 230 10.12 -12.54 13.66
N GLY A 231 10.89 -13.45 14.28
CA GLY A 231 10.86 -14.87 13.94
C GLY A 231 11.83 -15.29 12.82
N TRP A 232 12.58 -14.35 12.23
CA TRP A 232 13.69 -14.67 11.35
C TRP A 232 14.85 -15.28 12.15
N ALA A 233 14.90 -16.61 12.24
CA ALA A 233 16.06 -17.30 12.79
C ALA A 233 17.27 -17.13 11.85
N ALA A 234 18.45 -16.83 12.37
CA ALA A 234 19.67 -16.90 11.58
C ALA A 234 19.78 -18.31 10.99
N ALA A 235 20.11 -18.42 9.70
CA ALA A 235 20.46 -19.72 9.13
C ALA A 235 21.72 -20.19 9.86
N GLY A 236 21.61 -21.28 10.63
CA GLY A 236 22.73 -21.94 11.29
C GLY A 236 23.57 -22.73 10.29
#